data_AF-A0A0G1TS71-F1
#
_entry.id   AF-A0A0G1TS71-F1
#
_cell.length_a   1.000
_cell.length_b   1.000
_cell.length_c   1.000
_cell.angle_alpha   90.00
_cell.angle_beta   90.00
_cell.angle_gamma   90.00
#
_symmetry.space_group_name_H-M   'P 1'
#
loop_
_entity.id
_entity.type
_entity.pdbx_description
1 polymer ?
#
loop_
_entity_poly.entity_id
_entity_poly.type
_entity_poly.pdbx_seq_one_letter_code
_entity_poly.pdbx_strand_id
1 'polypeptide(L)'
;KTFLSKDKFAKLILFGFLAYPIAPAIVNDPQRISRGLVVIPFLLLLSIYGLKYLMAIRKRVFKILIILVFGLSFIQFAFFLRDYFGIYRQKSYGWFNNDIGGALESATRSTRIRNVKNVYIDKNIYFIERYVKFYSLKLSSDLESRAIYFDPAAIDFSSFPIYSLVVLKAENASGRAGKVGGFEKIETIREPNGYETFYIFDRDE
;
A
#
# COMPACT_ATOMS: atom_id res chain seq x y z
N LYS A 1 -17.45 37.72 -26.59
CA LYS A 1 -16.82 38.40 -25.43
C LYS A 1 -16.38 37.33 -24.45
N THR A 2 -15.08 37.09 -24.34
CA THR A 2 -14.46 36.00 -23.57
C THR A 2 -14.72 36.20 -22.07
N PHE A 3 -15.55 35.33 -21.50
CA PHE A 3 -16.02 35.35 -20.11
C PHE A 3 -14.88 35.43 -19.07
N LEU A 4 -13.71 34.90 -19.42
CA LEU A 4 -12.49 34.90 -18.59
C LEU A 4 -11.93 36.29 -18.27
N SER A 5 -12.20 37.33 -19.05
CA SER A 5 -11.51 38.62 -18.83
C SER A 5 -12.05 39.43 -17.64
N LYS A 6 -13.32 39.23 -17.23
CA LYS A 6 -13.98 40.02 -16.17
C LYS A 6 -14.34 39.27 -14.89
N ASP A 7 -14.48 37.94 -14.92
CA ASP A 7 -14.87 37.17 -13.72
C ASP A 7 -13.67 36.94 -12.79
N LYS A 8 -13.61 37.70 -11.68
CA LYS A 8 -12.55 37.61 -10.66
C LYS A 8 -12.54 36.22 -9.99
N PHE A 9 -13.68 35.57 -9.86
CA PHE A 9 -13.80 34.26 -9.23
C PHE A 9 -13.26 33.15 -10.14
N ALA A 10 -13.57 33.21 -11.44
CA ALA A 10 -12.98 32.28 -12.42
C ALA A 10 -11.44 32.40 -12.47
N LYS A 11 -10.89 33.61 -12.35
CA LYS A 11 -9.44 33.84 -12.27
C LYS A 11 -8.84 33.23 -10.99
N LEU A 12 -9.51 33.36 -9.85
CA LEU A 12 -9.08 32.73 -8.60
C LEU A 12 -9.04 31.21 -8.73
N ILE A 13 -10.07 30.59 -9.32
CA ILE A 13 -10.12 29.14 -9.53
C ILE A 13 -8.95 28.69 -10.41
N LEU A 14 -8.75 29.36 -11.54
CA LEU A 14 -7.67 29.05 -12.47
C LEU A 14 -6.30 29.21 -11.82
N PHE A 15 -6.10 30.29 -11.06
CA PHE A 15 -4.85 30.53 -10.34
C PHE A 15 -4.59 29.45 -9.29
N GLY A 16 -5.59 29.08 -8.48
CA GLY A 16 -5.46 28.01 -7.48
C GLY A 16 -5.10 26.67 -8.11
N PHE A 17 -5.71 26.34 -9.26
CA PHE A 17 -5.37 25.14 -10.03
C PHE A 17 -3.94 25.18 -10.60
N LEU A 18 -3.53 26.30 -11.20
CA LEU A 18 -2.21 26.45 -11.82
C LEU A 18 -1.07 26.60 -10.81
N ALA A 19 -1.35 27.13 -9.61
CA ALA A 19 -0.37 27.26 -8.54
C ALA A 19 -0.09 25.94 -7.82
N TYR A 20 -1.02 24.97 -7.88
CA TYR A 20 -0.87 23.66 -7.25
C TYR A 20 0.48 22.97 -7.49
N PRO A 21 1.00 22.83 -8.73
CA PRO A 21 2.27 22.14 -8.99
C PRO A 21 3.51 22.83 -8.38
N ILE A 22 3.43 24.09 -7.94
CA ILE A 22 4.57 24.82 -7.37
C ILE A 22 5.02 24.20 -6.04
N ALA A 23 4.08 23.87 -5.15
CA ALA A 23 4.38 23.29 -3.85
C ALA A 23 5.11 21.92 -3.94
N PRO A 24 4.63 20.92 -4.71
CA PRO A 24 5.35 19.65 -4.87
C PRO A 24 6.68 19.80 -5.62
N ALA A 25 6.80 20.75 -6.56
CA ALA A 25 8.06 21.01 -7.27
C ALA A 25 9.18 21.50 -6.34
N ILE A 26 8.85 22.31 -5.34
CA ILE A 26 9.84 22.84 -4.37
C ILE A 26 10.28 21.78 -3.37
N VAL A 27 9.36 20.95 -2.88
CA VAL A 27 9.63 20.04 -1.75
C VAL A 27 10.19 18.68 -2.20
N ASN A 28 10.28 18.41 -3.50
CA ASN A 28 10.81 17.17 -4.09
C ASN A 28 10.27 15.88 -3.43
N ASP A 29 8.99 15.89 -3.07
CA ASP A 29 8.27 14.76 -2.49
C ASP A 29 6.99 14.54 -3.30
N PRO A 30 7.09 13.81 -4.43
CA PRO A 30 6.01 13.66 -5.41
C PRO A 30 4.89 12.70 -4.93
N GLN A 31 5.13 11.90 -3.88
CA GLN A 31 4.21 10.82 -3.48
C GLN A 31 3.25 11.21 -2.34
N ARG A 32 3.37 12.41 -1.75
CA ARG A 32 2.41 12.87 -0.73
C ARG A 32 1.05 13.24 -1.32
N ILE A 33 0.15 12.26 -1.37
CA ILE A 33 -1.24 12.41 -1.84
C ILE A 33 -2.03 13.50 -1.10
N SER A 34 -1.66 13.79 0.16
CA SER A 34 -2.30 14.85 0.96
C SER A 34 -2.21 16.24 0.32
N ARG A 35 -1.19 16.49 -0.52
CA ARG A 35 -1.07 17.76 -1.27
C ARG A 35 -2.09 17.84 -2.39
N GLY A 36 -2.34 16.72 -3.08
CA GLY A 36 -3.34 16.63 -4.16
C GLY A 36 -4.76 16.94 -3.70
N LEU A 37 -5.07 16.71 -2.41
CA LEU A 37 -6.39 17.04 -1.85
C LEU A 37 -6.72 18.53 -1.95
N VAL A 38 -5.71 19.41 -1.90
CA VAL A 38 -5.89 20.87 -1.96
C VAL A 38 -6.36 21.34 -3.33
N VAL A 39 -5.98 20.65 -4.42
CA VAL A 39 -6.37 21.04 -5.78
C VAL A 39 -7.77 20.53 -6.17
N ILE A 40 -8.32 19.55 -5.44
CA ILE A 40 -9.61 18.93 -5.77
C ILE A 40 -10.74 19.96 -5.89
N PRO A 41 -10.96 20.90 -4.93
CA PRO A 41 -12.03 21.89 -5.05
C PRO A 41 -11.88 22.78 -6.29
N PHE A 42 -10.65 23.19 -6.61
CA PHE A 42 -10.36 24.01 -7.79
C PHE A 42 -10.62 23.24 -9.09
N LEU A 43 -10.21 21.97 -9.16
CA LEU A 43 -10.47 21.09 -10.30
C LEU A 43 -11.97 20.84 -10.51
N LEU A 44 -12.73 20.65 -9.43
CA LEU A 44 -14.19 20.47 -9.48
C LEU A 44 -14.87 21.74 -10.00
N LEU A 45 -14.54 22.90 -9.44
CA LEU A 45 -15.11 24.18 -9.89
C LEU A 45 -14.75 24.46 -11.35
N LEU A 46 -13.49 24.23 -11.75
CA LEU A 46 -13.06 24.41 -13.13
C LEU A 46 -13.84 23.48 -14.09
N SER A 47 -14.04 22.22 -13.70
CA SER A 47 -14.84 21.25 -14.46
C SER A 47 -16.29 21.69 -14.62
N ILE A 48 -16.92 22.19 -13.55
CA ILE A 48 -18.31 22.70 -13.59
C ILE A 48 -18.42 23.93 -14.51
N TYR A 49 -17.48 24.88 -14.39
CA TYR A 49 -17.42 26.05 -15.27
C TYR A 49 -17.25 25.65 -16.74
N GLY A 50 -16.34 24.70 -17.01
CA GLY A 50 -16.12 24.15 -18.34
C GLY A 50 -17.37 23.49 -18.91
N LEU A 51 -18.05 22.67 -18.13
CA LEU A 51 -19.29 22.00 -18.55
C LEU A 51 -20.40 23.01 -18.86
N LYS A 52 -20.61 24.01 -17.99
CA LYS A 52 -21.60 25.08 -18.22
C LYS A 52 -21.33 25.81 -19.53
N TYR A 53 -20.06 26.12 -19.81
CA TYR A 53 -19.67 26.79 -21.04
C TYR A 53 -19.91 25.91 -22.28
N LEU A 54 -19.50 24.64 -22.21
CA LEU A 54 -19.69 23.66 -23.28
C LEU A 54 -21.17 23.40 -23.59
N MET A 55 -22.04 23.36 -22.57
CA MET A 55 -23.49 23.21 -22.74
C MET A 55 -24.15 24.44 -23.37
N ALA A 56 -23.60 25.65 -23.18
CA ALA A 56 -24.11 26.87 -23.78
C ALA A 56 -23.82 26.97 -25.30
N ILE A 57 -22.86 26.19 -25.80
CA ILE A 57 -22.51 26.17 -27.22
C ILE A 57 -23.59 25.43 -28.02
N ARG A 58 -24.24 26.14 -28.95
CA ARG A 58 -25.30 25.56 -29.81
C ARG A 58 -24.78 24.65 -30.93
N LYS A 59 -23.46 24.65 -31.20
CA LYS A 59 -22.86 23.87 -32.29
C LYS A 59 -22.90 22.36 -31.98
N ARG A 60 -23.48 21.57 -32.89
CA ARG A 60 -23.63 20.10 -32.76
C ARG A 60 -22.32 19.37 -32.51
N VAL A 61 -21.22 19.84 -33.12
CA VAL A 61 -19.87 19.27 -32.94
C VAL A 61 -19.46 19.24 -31.47
N PHE A 62 -19.69 20.31 -30.71
CA PHE A 62 -19.32 20.34 -29.29
C PHE A 62 -20.15 19.39 -28.44
N LYS A 63 -21.45 19.21 -28.77
CA LYS A 63 -22.29 18.21 -28.09
C LYS A 63 -21.76 16.80 -28.31
N ILE A 64 -21.32 16.48 -29.53
CA ILE A 64 -20.70 15.19 -29.85
C ILE A 64 -19.40 15.02 -29.07
N LEU A 65 -18.54 16.05 -29.02
CA LEU A 65 -17.29 16.00 -28.25
C LEU A 65 -17.53 15.76 -26.76
N ILE A 66 -18.53 16.40 -26.15
CA ILE A 66 -18.89 16.16 -24.75
C ILE A 66 -19.29 14.69 -24.56
N ILE A 67 -20.19 14.18 -25.39
CA ILE A 67 -20.65 12.78 -25.32
C ILE A 67 -19.46 11.83 -25.47
N LEU A 68 -18.55 12.08 -26.42
CA LEU A 68 -17.36 11.28 -26.62
C LEU A 68 -16.43 11.31 -25.41
N VAL A 69 -16.13 12.49 -24.85
CA VAL A 69 -15.26 12.62 -23.67
C VAL A 69 -15.87 11.92 -22.46
N PHE A 70 -17.17 12.07 -22.21
CA PHE A 70 -17.84 11.36 -21.13
C PHE A 70 -17.83 9.85 -21.37
N GLY A 71 -18.16 9.40 -22.59
CA GLY A 71 -18.12 7.98 -22.95
C GLY A 71 -16.73 7.37 -22.76
N LEU A 72 -15.67 8.07 -23.21
CA LEU A 72 -14.28 7.66 -22.99
C LEU A 72 -13.91 7.64 -21.51
N SER A 73 -14.41 8.59 -20.71
CA SER A 73 -14.18 8.61 -19.26
C SER A 73 -14.80 7.39 -18.58
N PHE A 74 -16.02 7.00 -18.97
CA PHE A 74 -16.66 5.77 -18.48
C PHE A 74 -15.90 4.50 -18.89
N ILE A 75 -15.44 4.44 -20.15
CA ILE A 75 -14.65 3.31 -20.65
C ILE A 75 -13.33 3.21 -19.87
N GLN A 76 -12.61 4.32 -19.70
CA GLN A 76 -11.38 4.37 -18.91
C GLN A 76 -11.63 3.93 -17.47
N PHE A 77 -12.73 4.38 -16.86
CA PHE A 77 -13.09 4.01 -15.50
C PHE A 77 -13.42 2.51 -15.37
N ALA A 78 -14.07 1.91 -16.37
CA ALA A 78 -14.33 0.48 -16.41
C ALA A 78 -13.01 -0.33 -16.49
N PHE A 79 -12.05 0.11 -17.31
CA PHE A 79 -10.70 -0.49 -17.34
C PHE A 79 -9.99 -0.34 -15.99
N PHE A 80 -10.08 0.84 -15.36
CA PHE A 80 -9.53 1.07 -14.04
C PHE A 80 -10.14 0.11 -13.01
N LEU A 81 -11.47 -0.03 -12.94
CA LEU A 81 -12.13 -0.94 -12.01
C LEU A 81 -11.70 -2.39 -12.22
N ARG A 82 -11.59 -2.83 -13.48
CA ARG A 82 -11.12 -4.18 -13.82
C ARG A 82 -9.68 -4.40 -13.35
N ASP A 83 -8.78 -3.45 -13.57
CA ASP A 83 -7.39 -3.58 -13.12
C ASP A 83 -7.32 -3.53 -11.58
N TYR A 84 -8.02 -2.57 -10.96
CA TYR A 84 -8.04 -2.33 -9.52
C TYR A 84 -8.56 -3.53 -8.72
N PHE A 85 -9.68 -4.13 -9.13
CA PHE A 85 -10.22 -5.32 -8.48
C PHE A 85 -9.63 -6.64 -8.97
N GLY A 86 -8.82 -6.60 -10.04
CA GLY A 86 -8.14 -7.77 -10.60
C GLY A 86 -6.67 -7.83 -10.20
N ILE A 87 -5.81 -7.42 -11.13
CA ILE A 87 -4.35 -7.65 -11.07
C ILE A 87 -3.65 -6.64 -10.16
N TYR A 88 -4.31 -5.54 -9.78
CA TYR A 88 -3.71 -4.50 -8.95
C TYR A 88 -3.15 -5.03 -7.63
N ARG A 89 -3.81 -6.00 -6.97
CA ARG A 89 -3.25 -6.66 -5.77
C ARG A 89 -1.88 -7.28 -6.05
N GLN A 90 -1.69 -7.91 -7.22
CA GLN A 90 -0.42 -8.50 -7.63
C GLN A 90 0.63 -7.45 -8.04
N LYS A 91 0.22 -6.28 -8.52
CA LYS A 91 1.14 -5.19 -8.89
C LYS A 91 1.59 -4.36 -7.68
N SER A 92 0.77 -4.32 -6.64
CA SER A 92 0.92 -3.37 -5.53
C SER A 92 1.33 -4.00 -4.20
N TYR A 93 1.37 -5.32 -4.06
CA TYR A 93 1.66 -5.96 -2.77
C TYR A 93 2.96 -5.44 -2.12
N GLY A 94 4.02 -5.17 -2.91
CA GLY A 94 5.27 -4.62 -2.40
C GLY A 94 5.15 -3.24 -1.75
N TRP A 95 4.18 -2.44 -2.19
CA TRP A 95 3.87 -1.13 -1.58
C TRP A 95 3.15 -1.27 -0.23
N PHE A 96 2.59 -2.45 0.07
CA PHE A 96 1.82 -2.74 1.28
C PHE A 96 2.52 -3.73 2.22
N ASN A 97 3.85 -3.82 2.17
CA ASN A 97 4.67 -4.76 2.92
C ASN A 97 4.40 -6.24 2.59
N ASN A 98 4.04 -6.55 1.35
CA ASN A 98 3.72 -7.91 0.94
C ASN A 98 2.57 -8.49 1.81
N ASP A 99 2.41 -9.80 1.86
CA ASP A 99 1.45 -10.48 2.73
C ASP A 99 1.97 -10.61 4.18
N ILE A 100 2.37 -9.48 4.78
CA ILE A 100 2.75 -9.44 6.20
C ILE A 100 1.58 -9.90 7.10
N GLY A 101 0.35 -9.74 6.62
CA GLY A 101 -0.83 -10.26 7.28
C GLY A 101 -0.81 -11.78 7.43
N GLY A 102 -0.56 -12.49 6.32
CA GLY A 102 -0.39 -13.94 6.33
C GLY A 102 0.74 -14.39 7.24
N ALA A 103 1.86 -13.65 7.28
CA ALA A 103 2.98 -13.97 8.17
C ALA A 103 2.62 -13.84 9.67
N LEU A 104 1.93 -12.77 10.07
CA LEU A 104 1.53 -12.56 11.46
C LEU A 104 0.37 -13.47 11.90
N GLU A 105 -0.56 -13.79 10.98
CA GLU A 105 -1.60 -14.81 11.20
C GLU A 105 -0.98 -16.20 11.39
N SER A 106 0.00 -16.56 10.57
CA SER A 106 0.76 -17.81 10.71
C SER A 106 1.54 -17.86 12.03
N ALA A 107 2.27 -16.79 12.38
CA ALA A 107 3.00 -16.70 13.63
C ALA A 107 2.05 -16.85 14.83
N THR A 108 0.90 -16.15 14.83
CA THR A 108 -0.12 -16.24 15.88
C THR A 108 -0.75 -17.63 15.96
N ARG A 109 -1.02 -18.27 14.81
CA ARG A 109 -1.52 -19.65 14.80
C ARG A 109 -0.50 -20.58 15.42
N SER A 110 0.78 -20.43 15.07
CA SER A 110 1.88 -21.24 15.57
C SER A 110 2.07 -21.11 17.08
N THR A 111 1.97 -19.89 17.64
CA THR A 111 2.06 -19.69 19.10
C THR A 111 0.91 -20.32 19.89
N ARG A 112 -0.22 -20.63 19.23
CA ARG A 112 -1.36 -21.35 19.86
C ARG A 112 -1.20 -22.86 19.86
N ILE A 113 -0.56 -23.41 18.83
CA ILE A 113 -0.43 -24.87 18.66
C ILE A 113 0.91 -25.42 19.13
N ARG A 114 1.94 -24.57 19.28
CA ARG A 114 3.29 -24.93 19.73
C ARG A 114 3.64 -24.19 21.01
N ASN A 115 4.62 -24.73 21.74
CA ASN A 115 5.15 -24.10 22.93
C ASN A 115 6.17 -23.03 22.55
N VAL A 116 5.71 -21.87 22.05
CA VAL A 116 6.58 -20.77 21.62
C VAL A 116 6.62 -19.68 22.69
N LYS A 117 7.77 -19.43 23.32
CA LYS A 117 7.93 -18.34 24.30
C LYS A 117 8.21 -17.00 23.64
N ASN A 118 9.08 -16.99 22.63
CA ASN A 118 9.53 -15.77 21.95
C ASN A 118 9.25 -15.83 20.46
N VAL A 119 8.84 -14.70 19.89
CA VAL A 119 8.62 -14.55 18.44
C VAL A 119 9.56 -13.48 17.92
N TYR A 120 10.64 -13.91 17.28
CA TYR A 120 11.64 -13.05 16.66
C TYR A 120 11.12 -12.59 15.30
N ILE A 121 11.05 -11.28 15.08
CA ILE A 121 10.51 -10.68 13.86
C ILE A 121 11.56 -9.75 13.24
N ASP A 122 11.76 -9.88 11.93
CA ASP A 122 12.62 -9.01 11.14
C ASP A 122 12.22 -7.52 11.30
N LYS A 123 13.12 -6.72 11.89
CA LYS A 123 12.91 -5.29 12.13
C LYS A 123 12.90 -4.46 10.84
N ASN A 124 13.41 -5.00 9.73
CA ASN A 124 13.51 -4.32 8.44
C ASN A 124 12.17 -4.36 7.65
N ILE A 125 11.10 -4.89 8.25
CA ILE A 125 9.74 -4.77 7.72
C ILE A 125 9.19 -3.39 8.10
N TYR A 126 8.76 -2.61 7.10
CA TYR A 126 8.33 -1.23 7.32
C TYR A 126 7.08 -1.18 8.21
N PHE A 127 7.13 -0.39 9.29
CA PHE A 127 6.07 -0.30 10.31
C PHE A 127 5.70 -1.60 11.04
N ILE A 128 6.60 -2.58 11.12
CA ILE A 128 6.30 -3.90 11.71
C ILE A 128 5.68 -3.86 13.11
N GLU A 129 6.14 -2.98 13.99
CA GLU A 129 5.57 -2.80 15.33
C GLU A 129 4.06 -2.48 15.29
N ARG A 130 3.65 -1.65 14.34
CA ARG A 130 2.23 -1.29 14.16
C ARG A 130 1.42 -2.48 13.63
N TYR A 131 1.99 -3.27 12.73
CA TYR A 131 1.35 -4.48 12.22
C TYR A 131 1.20 -5.52 13.33
N VAL A 132 2.25 -5.78 14.11
CA VAL A 132 2.19 -6.73 15.24
C VAL A 132 1.11 -6.32 16.24
N LYS A 133 1.07 -5.04 16.63
CA LYS A 133 0.01 -4.52 17.50
C LYS A 133 -1.38 -4.69 16.90
N PHE A 134 -1.56 -4.31 15.64
CA PHE A 134 -2.85 -4.46 14.94
C PHE A 134 -3.30 -5.92 14.88
N TYR A 135 -2.40 -6.85 14.51
CA TYR A 135 -2.74 -8.27 14.41
C TYR A 135 -2.95 -8.95 15.76
N SER A 136 -2.25 -8.49 16.81
CA SER A 136 -2.50 -8.94 18.18
C SER A 136 -3.91 -8.59 18.63
N LEU A 137 -4.38 -7.37 18.32
CA LEU A 137 -5.76 -6.95 18.58
C LEU A 137 -6.76 -7.67 17.69
N LYS A 138 -6.50 -7.77 16.38
CA LYS A 138 -7.39 -8.42 15.39
C LYS A 138 -7.65 -9.88 15.74
N LEU A 139 -6.62 -10.59 16.20
CA LEU A 139 -6.68 -12.02 16.47
C LEU A 139 -6.91 -12.35 17.94
N SER A 140 -6.99 -11.35 18.83
CA SER A 140 -7.00 -11.53 20.29
C SER A 140 -5.85 -12.45 20.74
N SER A 141 -4.62 -12.09 20.35
CA SER A 141 -3.41 -12.84 20.70
C SER A 141 -2.44 -12.02 21.54
N ASP A 142 -1.53 -12.69 22.21
CA ASP A 142 -0.46 -12.12 23.01
C ASP A 142 0.84 -11.90 22.20
N LEU A 143 0.74 -11.92 20.87
CA LEU A 143 1.89 -11.82 19.96
C LEU A 143 2.73 -10.58 20.24
N GLU A 144 2.11 -9.42 20.50
CA GLU A 144 2.80 -8.17 20.86
C GLU A 144 3.72 -8.34 22.10
N SER A 145 3.29 -9.11 23.10
CA SER A 145 4.09 -9.33 24.32
C SER A 145 5.23 -10.33 24.13
N ARG A 146 5.16 -11.19 23.11
CA ARG A 146 6.18 -12.19 22.78
C ARG A 146 7.14 -11.72 21.67
N ALA A 147 6.82 -10.62 21.00
CA ALA A 147 7.55 -10.14 19.83
C ALA A 147 8.90 -9.52 20.22
N ILE A 148 9.96 -9.96 19.55
CA ILE A 148 11.32 -9.42 19.68
C ILE A 148 11.81 -9.03 18.29
N TYR A 149 12.10 -7.75 18.07
CA TYR A 149 12.55 -7.26 16.78
C TYR A 149 14.07 -7.37 16.65
N PHE A 150 14.55 -7.93 15.54
CA PHE A 150 15.98 -8.16 15.32
C PHE A 150 16.41 -7.80 13.90
N ASP A 151 17.72 -7.62 13.71
CA ASP A 151 18.34 -7.41 12.40
C ASP A 151 18.89 -8.73 11.85
N PRO A 152 18.33 -9.27 10.74
CA PRO A 152 18.84 -10.50 10.14
C PRO A 152 20.31 -10.42 9.71
N ALA A 153 20.81 -9.22 9.40
CA ALA A 153 22.18 -9.04 8.93
C ALA A 153 23.22 -8.97 10.07
N ALA A 154 22.78 -8.71 11.30
CA ALA A 154 23.68 -8.45 12.43
C ALA A 154 23.65 -9.55 13.52
N ILE A 155 22.84 -10.59 13.36
CA ILE A 155 22.63 -11.61 14.37
C ILE A 155 22.92 -13.02 13.85
N ASP A 156 23.47 -13.86 14.71
CA ASP A 156 23.52 -15.29 14.48
C ASP A 156 22.24 -15.94 15.00
N PHE A 157 21.45 -16.51 14.09
CA PHE A 157 20.21 -17.22 14.41
C PHE A 157 20.41 -18.39 15.38
N SER A 158 21.60 -19.00 15.42
CA SER A 158 21.90 -20.10 16.34
C SER A 158 21.85 -19.68 17.81
N SER A 159 22.03 -18.38 18.08
CA SER A 159 21.98 -17.79 19.41
C SER A 159 20.57 -17.67 20.00
N PHE A 160 19.53 -17.80 19.18
CA PHE A 160 18.15 -17.73 19.67
C PHE A 160 17.78 -18.98 20.48
N PRO A 161 17.06 -18.82 21.60
CA PRO A 161 16.71 -19.91 22.48
C PRO A 161 15.74 -20.87 21.79
N ILE A 162 15.70 -22.11 22.28
CA ILE A 162 14.64 -23.08 21.97
C ILE A 162 13.27 -22.53 22.38
N TYR A 163 12.19 -23.12 21.88
CA TYR A 163 10.83 -22.62 22.04
C TYR A 163 10.66 -21.21 21.47
N SER A 164 11.23 -20.98 20.29
CA SER A 164 11.16 -19.69 19.61
C SER A 164 10.67 -19.85 18.18
N LEU A 165 10.01 -18.81 17.70
CA LEU A 165 9.56 -18.67 16.32
C LEU A 165 10.27 -17.49 15.66
N VAL A 166 10.61 -17.63 14.39
CA VAL A 166 11.30 -16.60 13.60
C VAL A 166 10.45 -16.26 12.38
N VAL A 167 10.10 -14.98 12.24
CA VAL A 167 9.42 -14.41 11.07
C VAL A 167 10.43 -13.59 10.28
N LEU A 168 10.77 -14.06 9.08
CA LEU A 168 11.76 -13.42 8.21
C LEU A 168 11.17 -13.06 6.87
N LYS A 169 11.60 -11.94 6.31
CA LYS A 169 11.43 -11.69 4.87
C LYS A 169 12.22 -12.73 4.08
N ALA A 170 11.62 -13.23 2.99
CA ALA A 170 12.25 -14.24 2.15
C ALA A 170 13.60 -13.78 1.56
N GLU A 171 13.75 -12.49 1.27
CA GLU A 171 15.01 -11.88 0.80
C GLU A 171 16.15 -11.93 1.82
N ASN A 172 15.83 -11.96 3.12
CA ASN A 172 16.79 -11.94 4.22
C ASN A 172 17.14 -13.35 4.72
N ALA A 173 16.40 -14.37 4.28
CA ALA A 173 16.80 -15.75 4.49
C ALA A 173 17.81 -16.14 3.40
N SER A 174 19.07 -16.36 3.79
CA SER A 174 20.20 -16.68 2.90
C SER A 174 20.07 -18.02 2.15
N GLY A 175 18.91 -18.68 2.21
CA GLY A 175 18.54 -19.70 1.24
C GLY A 175 17.10 -20.15 1.42
N ARG A 176 16.49 -20.60 0.32
CA ARG A 176 15.28 -21.45 0.29
C ARG A 176 15.38 -22.72 1.16
N ALA A 177 16.55 -22.96 1.74
CA ALA A 177 16.84 -24.04 2.68
C ALA A 177 15.78 -24.07 3.77
N GLY A 178 15.25 -25.26 4.03
CA GLY A 178 14.23 -25.46 5.06
C GLY A 178 14.71 -25.21 6.49
N LYS A 179 15.90 -24.61 6.70
CA LYS A 179 16.46 -24.34 8.03
C LYS A 179 17.28 -23.05 8.07
N VAL A 180 17.29 -22.39 9.23
CA VAL A 180 18.12 -21.21 9.55
C VAL A 180 18.53 -21.30 11.01
N GLY A 181 19.84 -21.33 11.33
CA GLY A 181 20.33 -21.29 12.72
C GLY A 181 19.76 -22.37 13.66
N GLY A 182 19.46 -23.56 13.14
CA GLY A 182 18.82 -24.64 13.92
C GLY A 182 17.29 -24.60 13.93
N PHE A 183 16.66 -23.55 13.40
CA PHE A 183 15.21 -23.49 13.21
C PHE A 183 14.81 -24.23 11.94
N GLU A 184 13.66 -24.89 11.97
CA GLU A 184 13.04 -25.55 10.82
C GLU A 184 11.94 -24.67 10.22
N LYS A 185 11.89 -24.58 8.89
CA LYS A 185 10.87 -23.82 8.18
C LYS A 185 9.55 -24.57 8.25
N ILE A 186 8.58 -23.98 8.91
CA ILE A 186 7.24 -24.56 9.08
C ILE A 186 6.23 -23.99 8.07
N GLU A 187 6.46 -22.79 7.56
CA GLU A 187 5.54 -22.18 6.59
C GLU A 187 6.25 -21.20 5.64
N THR A 188 5.74 -21.13 4.41
CA THR A 188 6.11 -20.13 3.41
C THR A 188 4.88 -19.31 3.05
N ILE A 189 4.95 -18.01 3.26
CA ILE A 189 3.91 -17.05 2.87
C ILE A 189 4.16 -16.60 1.44
N ARG A 190 3.11 -16.63 0.61
CA ARG A 190 3.18 -16.36 -0.82
C ARG A 190 2.16 -15.31 -1.23
N GLU A 191 2.59 -14.47 -2.16
CA GLU A 191 1.69 -13.56 -2.87
C GLU A 191 0.78 -14.32 -3.85
N PRO A 192 -0.30 -13.70 -4.36
CA PRO A 192 -1.20 -14.36 -5.31
C PRO A 192 -0.54 -14.81 -6.62
N ASN A 193 0.64 -14.25 -6.96
CA ASN A 193 1.44 -14.67 -8.11
C ASN A 193 2.45 -15.80 -7.79
N GLY A 194 2.43 -16.34 -6.56
CA GLY A 194 3.33 -17.39 -6.09
C GLY A 194 4.69 -16.90 -5.58
N TYR A 195 4.96 -15.59 -5.60
CA TYR A 195 6.20 -15.02 -5.08
C TYR A 195 6.27 -15.23 -3.56
N GLU A 196 7.37 -15.79 -3.08
CA GLU A 196 7.58 -16.07 -1.65
C GLU A 196 8.05 -14.80 -0.95
N THR A 197 7.34 -14.36 0.08
CA THR A 197 7.59 -13.06 0.73
C THR A 197 8.02 -13.17 2.17
N PHE A 198 7.51 -14.17 2.89
CA PHE A 198 7.93 -14.45 4.25
C PHE A 198 8.12 -15.95 4.49
N TYR A 199 9.03 -16.26 5.40
CA TYR A 199 9.23 -17.60 5.92
C TYR A 199 9.04 -17.58 7.42
N ILE A 200 8.39 -18.63 7.91
CA ILE A 200 8.18 -18.87 9.33
C ILE A 200 9.01 -20.07 9.73
N PHE A 201 9.91 -19.87 10.68
CA PHE A 201 10.75 -20.93 11.22
C PHE A 201 10.45 -21.14 12.69
N ASP A 202 10.64 -22.37 13.15
CA ASP A 202 10.32 -22.81 14.49
C ASP A 202 11.47 -23.65 15.06
N ARG A 203 11.64 -23.59 16.36
CA ARG A 203 12.64 -24.39 17.08
C ARG A 203 12.00 -24.93 18.35
N ASP A 204 11.48 -26.14 18.25
CA ASP A 204 10.82 -26.84 19.36
C ASP A 204 11.83 -27.53 20.31
N GLU A 205 13.07 -27.82 19.88
CA GLU A 205 14.13 -28.50 20.65
C GLU A 205 15.55 -27.95 20.39
#